data_AF-A0AAD7I6M9-F1
#
_entry.id   AF-A0AAD7I6M9-F1
#
_cell.length_a   1.000
_cell.length_b   1.000
_cell.length_c   1.000
_cell.angle_alpha   90.00
_cell.angle_beta   90.00
_cell.angle_gamma   90.00
#
_symmetry.space_group_name_H-M   'P 1'
#
loop_
_entity.id
_entity.type
_entity.pdbx_description
1 polymer ?
#
loop_
_entity_poly.entity_id
_entity_poly.type
_entity_poly.pdbx_seq_one_letter_code
_entity_poly.pdbx_strand_id
1 'polypeptide(L)'
;CTPCRAVLVGKAVQTLETRAHEAPPHTPYQYLNHAQLIEILRNVIAEKNALQLKVFSLSRQVSRTSKRMSDHKRLLMALATHDVPRLHHLVRLAVKNGAGVEEIIWRIEEAAKHLYHVKSFTPTEKEFMRAMKRM
;
A
#
# COMPACT_ATOMS: atom_id res chain seq x y z
N CYS A 1 56.77 -31.95 4.20
CA CYS A 1 57.92 -31.10 3.82
C CYS A 1 57.80 -29.76 4.54
N THR A 2 58.80 -29.37 5.34
CA THR A 2 58.85 -28.08 6.09
C THR A 2 58.79 -26.83 5.19
N PRO A 3 59.49 -26.73 4.05
CA PRO A 3 59.37 -25.54 3.18
C PRO A 3 57.99 -25.40 2.54
N CYS A 4 57.32 -26.52 2.22
CA CYS A 4 55.95 -26.53 1.71
C CYS A 4 54.95 -25.96 2.72
N ARG A 5 55.20 -26.18 4.03
CA ARG A 5 54.37 -25.66 5.12
C ARG A 5 54.57 -24.16 5.32
N ALA A 6 55.77 -23.64 5.07
CA ALA A 6 56.06 -22.20 5.14
C ALA A 6 55.32 -21.40 4.06
N VAL A 7 55.07 -22.00 2.87
CA VAL A 7 54.29 -21.37 1.80
C VAL A 7 52.83 -21.15 2.21
N LEU A 8 52.22 -22.11 2.92
CA LEU A 8 50.83 -22.00 3.41
C LEU A 8 50.64 -20.87 4.43
N VAL A 9 51.68 -20.54 5.19
CA VAL A 9 51.66 -19.45 6.18
C VAL A 9 52.11 -18.11 5.57
N GLY A 10 52.47 -18.10 4.28
CA GLY A 10 52.87 -16.89 3.59
C GLY A 10 51.72 -15.90 3.44
N LYS A 11 52.02 -14.60 3.57
CA LYS A 11 51.05 -13.51 3.42
C LYS A 11 50.25 -13.59 2.10
N ALA A 12 50.88 -14.05 1.02
CA ALA A 12 50.21 -14.19 -0.28
C ALA A 12 49.07 -15.21 -0.24
N VAL A 13 49.28 -16.36 0.41
CA VAL A 13 48.25 -17.40 0.55
C VAL A 13 47.14 -16.92 1.47
N GLN A 14 47.47 -16.28 2.59
CA GLN A 14 46.47 -15.67 3.48
C GLN A 14 45.63 -14.60 2.76
N THR A 15 46.24 -13.78 1.90
CA THR A 15 45.53 -12.76 1.12
C THR A 15 44.57 -13.40 0.11
N LEU A 16 45.00 -14.48 -0.55
CA LEU A 16 44.15 -15.24 -1.46
C LEU A 16 42.99 -15.91 -0.72
N GLU A 17 43.24 -16.50 0.44
CA GLU A 17 42.23 -17.11 1.30
C GLU A 17 41.21 -16.08 1.78
N THR A 18 41.67 -14.91 2.23
CA THR A 18 40.79 -13.79 2.63
C THR A 18 39.91 -13.36 1.47
N ARG A 19 40.49 -13.17 0.27
CA ARG A 19 39.74 -12.79 -0.94
C ARG A 19 38.80 -13.88 -1.45
N ALA A 20 39.13 -15.14 -1.19
CA ALA A 20 38.28 -16.27 -1.53
C ALA A 20 37.05 -16.36 -0.59
N HIS A 21 37.20 -15.94 0.66
CA HIS A 21 36.06 -15.86 1.58
C HIS A 21 35.25 -14.59 1.40
N GLU A 22 35.89 -13.42 1.43
CA GLU A 22 35.21 -12.13 1.40
C GLU A 22 35.85 -11.22 0.34
N ALA A 23 35.04 -10.81 -0.62
CA ALA A 23 35.44 -9.80 -1.60
C ALA A 23 35.04 -8.40 -1.09
N PRO A 24 35.90 -7.38 -1.26
CA PRO A 24 35.52 -6.00 -1.00
C PRO A 24 34.25 -5.60 -1.76
N PRO A 25 33.45 -4.67 -1.22
CA PRO A 25 32.28 -4.15 -1.91
C PRO A 25 32.68 -3.57 -3.28
N HIS A 26 31.83 -3.79 -4.29
CA HIS A 26 32.04 -3.35 -5.68
C HIS A 26 33.25 -3.97 -6.40
N THR A 27 33.77 -5.11 -5.93
CA THR A 27 34.76 -5.88 -6.69
C THR A 27 34.20 -6.29 -8.05
N PRO A 28 34.92 -6.07 -9.18
CA PRO A 28 34.45 -6.49 -10.49
C PRO A 28 34.16 -8.00 -10.54
N TYR A 29 33.03 -8.38 -11.12
CA TYR A 29 32.55 -9.77 -11.10
C TYR A 29 33.54 -10.80 -11.66
N GLN A 30 34.41 -10.40 -12.59
CA GLN A 30 35.46 -11.25 -13.17
C GLN A 30 36.50 -11.74 -12.15
N TYR A 31 36.61 -11.08 -10.99
CA TYR A 31 37.56 -11.44 -9.94
C TYR A 31 36.92 -12.19 -8.77
N LEU A 32 35.61 -12.48 -8.86
CA LEU A 32 34.89 -13.20 -7.83
C LEU A 32 34.90 -14.69 -8.10
N ASN A 33 34.89 -15.48 -7.03
CA ASN A 33 34.71 -16.92 -7.15
C ASN A 33 33.21 -17.28 -7.32
N HIS A 34 32.96 -18.54 -7.64
CA HIS A 34 31.60 -19.02 -7.90
C HIS A 34 30.67 -18.89 -6.68
N ALA A 35 31.17 -19.11 -5.47
CA ALA A 35 30.38 -18.99 -4.25
C ALA A 35 29.96 -17.54 -3.97
N GLN A 36 30.88 -16.59 -4.15
CA GLN A 36 30.63 -15.16 -4.03
C GLN A 36 29.62 -14.67 -5.06
N LEU A 37 29.69 -15.17 -6.31
CA LEU A 37 28.70 -14.85 -7.35
C LEU A 37 27.30 -15.39 -6.99
N ILE A 38 27.19 -16.60 -6.43
CA ILE A 38 25.92 -17.15 -5.93
C ILE A 38 25.34 -16.27 -4.81
N GLU A 39 26.18 -15.80 -3.90
CA GLU A 39 25.76 -14.93 -2.81
C GLU A 39 25.24 -13.58 -3.33
N ILE A 40 25.96 -12.95 -4.26
CA ILE A 40 25.50 -11.72 -4.92
C ILE A 40 24.17 -11.96 -5.62
N LEU A 41 24.02 -13.09 -6.33
CA LEU A 41 22.77 -13.43 -7.00
C LEU A 41 21.62 -13.57 -6.00
N ARG A 42 21.85 -14.23 -4.86
CA ARG A 42 20.86 -14.33 -3.77
C ARG A 42 20.47 -12.96 -3.23
N ASN A 43 21.44 -12.08 -3.02
CA ASN A 43 21.22 -10.72 -2.52
C ASN A 43 20.38 -9.91 -3.52
N VAL A 44 20.71 -9.96 -4.82
CA VAL A 44 19.95 -9.28 -5.87
C VAL A 44 18.52 -9.84 -5.98
N ILE A 45 18.33 -11.16 -5.86
CA ILE A 45 17.00 -11.77 -5.85
C ILE A 45 16.20 -11.30 -4.63
N ALA A 46 16.82 -11.28 -3.44
CA ALA A 46 16.18 -10.81 -2.22
C ALA A 46 15.78 -9.32 -2.34
N GLU A 47 16.68 -8.48 -2.86
CA GLU A 47 16.41 -7.06 -3.08
C GLU A 47 15.28 -6.85 -4.10
N LYS A 48 15.30 -7.58 -5.22
CA LYS A 48 14.22 -7.56 -6.21
C LYS A 48 12.88 -7.92 -5.60
N ASN A 49 12.82 -9.00 -4.81
CA ASN A 49 11.59 -9.42 -4.14
C ASN A 49 11.11 -8.35 -3.15
N ALA A 50 12.03 -7.75 -2.37
CA ALA A 50 11.70 -6.67 -1.45
C ALA A 50 11.12 -5.44 -2.18
N LEU A 51 11.69 -5.08 -3.32
CA LEU A 51 11.18 -3.99 -4.16
C LEU A 51 9.81 -4.33 -4.77
N GLN A 52 9.59 -5.56 -5.23
CA GLN A 52 8.28 -6.00 -5.73
C GLN A 52 7.19 -5.91 -4.66
N LEU A 53 7.50 -6.32 -3.43
CA LEU A 53 6.57 -6.19 -2.30
C LEU A 53 6.23 -4.71 -2.01
N LYS A 54 7.21 -3.81 -2.08
CA LYS A 54 6.98 -2.36 -1.94
C LYS A 54 6.10 -1.81 -3.06
N VAL A 55 6.33 -2.22 -4.31
CA VAL A 55 5.50 -1.80 -5.44
C VAL A 55 4.05 -2.26 -5.23
N PHE A 56 3.86 -3.50 -4.78
CA PHE A 56 2.53 -4.04 -4.52
C PHE A 56 1.79 -3.31 -3.39
N SER A 57 2.47 -3.00 -2.29
CA SER A 57 1.87 -2.27 -1.17
C SER A 57 1.47 -0.85 -1.57
N LEU A 58 2.33 -0.14 -2.34
CA LEU A 58 2.05 1.17 -2.90
C LEU A 58 0.87 1.13 -3.89
N SER A 59 0.85 0.15 -4.79
CA SER A 59 -0.28 -0.05 -5.72
C SER A 59 -1.61 -0.21 -4.98
N ARG A 60 -1.63 -1.03 -3.92
CA ARG A 60 -2.83 -1.17 -3.07
C ARG A 60 -3.21 0.15 -2.40
N GLN A 61 -2.24 0.94 -1.94
CA GLN A 61 -2.50 2.24 -1.31
C GLN A 61 -3.08 3.25 -2.31
N VAL A 62 -2.54 3.30 -3.54
CA VAL A 62 -3.07 4.13 -4.62
C VAL A 62 -4.51 3.73 -4.95
N SER A 63 -4.79 2.44 -5.11
CA SER A 63 -6.15 1.94 -5.39
C SER A 63 -7.13 2.31 -4.28
N ARG A 64 -6.76 2.18 -3.00
CA ARG A 64 -7.60 2.61 -1.87
C ARG A 64 -7.87 4.11 -1.91
N THR A 65 -6.83 4.92 -2.15
CA THR A 65 -6.95 6.38 -2.18
C THR A 65 -7.79 6.86 -3.37
N SER A 66 -7.62 6.23 -4.53
CA SER A 66 -8.41 6.50 -5.73
C SER A 66 -9.89 6.16 -5.53
N LYS A 67 -10.17 5.02 -4.88
CA LYS A 67 -11.55 4.65 -4.50
C LYS A 67 -12.15 5.70 -3.56
N ARG A 68 -11.43 6.08 -2.50
CA ARG A 68 -11.86 7.14 -1.57
C ARG A 68 -12.13 8.48 -2.26
N MET A 69 -11.27 8.87 -3.19
CA MET A 69 -11.48 10.10 -3.97
C MET A 69 -12.74 9.99 -4.86
N SER A 70 -12.98 8.83 -5.46
CA SER A 70 -14.18 8.59 -6.26
C SER A 70 -15.45 8.63 -5.41
N ASP A 71 -15.42 8.03 -4.23
CA ASP A 71 -16.53 8.05 -3.27
C ASP A 71 -16.81 9.48 -2.79
N HIS A 72 -15.76 10.28 -2.56
CA HIS A 72 -15.90 11.69 -2.22
C HIS A 72 -16.56 12.51 -3.35
N LYS A 73 -16.12 12.31 -4.60
CA LYS A 73 -16.75 12.95 -5.77
C LYS A 73 -18.22 12.56 -5.92
N ARG A 74 -18.55 11.29 -5.73
CA ARG A 74 -19.94 10.79 -5.79
C ARG A 74 -20.81 11.40 -4.69
N LEU A 75 -20.30 11.49 -3.46
CA LEU A 75 -21.00 12.16 -2.36
C LEU A 75 -21.26 13.64 -2.66
N LEU A 76 -20.26 14.36 -3.15
CA LEU A 76 -20.41 15.77 -3.54
C LEU A 76 -21.44 15.94 -4.66
N MET A 77 -21.41 15.09 -5.69
CA MET A 77 -22.41 15.12 -6.77
C MET A 77 -23.82 14.86 -6.25
N ALA A 78 -24.00 13.90 -5.35
CA ALA A 78 -25.30 13.60 -4.76
C ALA A 78 -25.83 14.78 -3.92
N LEU A 79 -24.97 15.42 -3.13
CA LEU A 79 -25.30 16.62 -2.36
C LEU A 79 -25.63 17.81 -3.26
N ALA A 80 -24.89 17.99 -4.36
CA ALA A 80 -25.16 19.06 -5.32
C ALA A 80 -26.48 18.87 -6.08
N THR A 81 -26.92 17.61 -6.28
CA THR A 81 -28.10 17.29 -7.08
C THR A 81 -29.40 17.35 -6.28
N HIS A 82 -29.35 17.09 -4.97
CA HIS A 82 -30.55 17.05 -4.14
C HIS A 82 -30.40 17.93 -2.89
N ASP A 83 -31.15 19.03 -2.82
CA ASP A 83 -31.22 19.86 -1.62
C ASP A 83 -32.15 19.19 -0.58
N VAL A 84 -31.53 18.39 0.29
CA VAL A 84 -32.22 17.76 1.41
C VAL A 84 -31.64 18.31 2.72
N PRO A 85 -32.38 19.19 3.43
CA PRO A 85 -31.92 19.82 4.67
C PRO A 85 -31.49 18.83 5.75
N ARG A 86 -32.17 17.68 5.84
CA ARG A 86 -31.92 16.64 6.85
C ARG A 86 -30.62 15.86 6.59
N LEU A 87 -30.27 15.63 5.32
CA LEU A 87 -28.98 15.04 4.89
C LEU A 87 -27.84 16.04 5.11
N HIS A 88 -28.05 17.31 4.81
CA HIS A 88 -27.09 18.38 5.12
C HIS A 88 -26.74 18.46 6.60
N HIS A 89 -27.71 18.25 7.50
CA HIS A 89 -27.46 18.20 8.93
C HIS A 89 -26.62 16.98 9.34
N LEU A 90 -26.92 15.79 8.80
CA LEU A 90 -26.17 14.56 9.08
C LEU A 90 -24.72 14.64 8.57
N VAL A 91 -24.51 15.16 7.35
CA VAL A 91 -23.17 15.38 6.80
C VAL A 91 -22.41 16.40 7.63
N ARG A 92 -23.01 17.55 7.98
CA ARG A 92 -22.36 18.54 8.86
C ARG A 92 -21.96 17.96 10.21
N LEU A 93 -22.83 17.19 10.84
CA LEU A 93 -22.56 16.57 12.13
C LEU A 93 -21.42 15.54 12.03
N ALA A 94 -21.42 14.72 10.97
CA ALA A 94 -20.39 13.71 10.76
C ALA A 94 -19.03 14.36 10.45
N VAL A 95 -19.00 15.41 9.62
CA VAL A 95 -17.78 16.21 9.37
C VAL A 95 -17.28 16.87 10.65
N LYS A 96 -18.16 17.46 11.46
CA LYS A 96 -17.80 18.06 12.77
C LYS A 96 -17.19 17.04 13.73
N ASN A 97 -17.61 15.78 13.63
CA ASN A 97 -17.09 14.67 14.44
C ASN A 97 -15.84 14.00 13.84
N GLY A 98 -15.26 14.54 12.76
CA GLY A 98 -14.08 13.98 12.11
C GLY A 98 -14.31 12.66 11.37
N ALA A 99 -15.57 12.34 11.03
CA ALA A 99 -15.90 11.12 10.30
C ALA A 99 -15.36 11.16 8.87
N GLY A 100 -14.77 10.05 8.43
CA GLY A 100 -14.35 9.87 7.03
C GLY A 100 -15.55 9.75 6.09
N VAL A 101 -15.34 9.94 4.79
CA VAL A 101 -16.39 9.88 3.76
C VAL A 101 -17.14 8.54 3.76
N GLU A 102 -16.42 7.43 3.95
CA GLU A 102 -17.00 6.07 4.07
C GLU A 102 -17.98 5.97 5.24
N GLU A 103 -17.60 6.53 6.41
CA GLU A 103 -18.44 6.58 7.61
C GLU A 103 -19.66 7.49 7.40
N ILE A 104 -19.51 8.60 6.67
CA ILE A 104 -20.61 9.49 6.31
C ILE A 104 -21.62 8.75 5.42
N ILE A 105 -21.14 8.06 4.37
CA ILE A 105 -21.99 7.26 3.48
C ILE A 105 -22.70 6.15 4.27
N TRP A 106 -21.96 5.42 5.11
CA TRP A 106 -22.52 4.37 5.94
C TRP A 106 -23.60 4.88 6.90
N ARG A 107 -23.37 6.01 7.59
CA ARG A 107 -24.38 6.65 8.44
C ARG A 107 -25.62 7.10 7.66
N ILE A 108 -25.44 7.56 6.42
CA ILE A 108 -26.56 7.92 5.56
C ILE A 108 -27.33 6.66 5.11
N GLU A 109 -26.64 5.57 4.76
CA GLU A 109 -27.27 4.28 4.43
C GLU A 109 -27.98 3.66 5.63
N GLU A 110 -27.41 3.74 6.82
CA GLU A 110 -27.97 3.20 8.04
C GLU A 110 -29.15 4.04 8.52
N ALA A 111 -29.05 5.38 8.41
CA ALA A 111 -30.20 6.26 8.49
C ALA A 111 -31.27 5.83 7.48
N ALA A 112 -30.93 5.52 6.22
CA ALA A 112 -31.89 4.97 5.25
C ALA A 112 -32.60 3.71 5.73
N LYS A 113 -31.82 2.75 6.24
CA LYS A 113 -32.28 1.43 6.64
C LYS A 113 -33.22 1.53 7.84
N HIS A 114 -32.88 2.35 8.83
CA HIS A 114 -33.73 2.61 10.00
C HIS A 114 -34.90 3.56 9.70
N LEU A 115 -34.75 4.47 8.75
CA LEU A 115 -35.84 5.37 8.31
C LEU A 115 -36.78 4.73 7.27
N TYR A 116 -36.49 3.53 6.73
CA TYR A 116 -37.45 2.78 5.91
C TYR A 116 -38.70 2.36 6.72
N HIS A 117 -38.69 2.54 8.04
CA HIS A 117 -39.85 2.43 8.92
C HIS A 117 -40.55 3.76 9.28
N VAL A 118 -40.01 4.92 8.90
CA VAL A 118 -40.63 6.22 9.22
C VAL A 118 -41.50 6.69 8.05
N LYS A 119 -42.79 6.81 8.33
CA LYS A 119 -43.94 7.02 7.41
C LYS A 119 -43.91 8.26 6.49
N SER A 120 -42.88 9.11 6.50
CA SER A 120 -42.90 10.40 5.80
C SER A 120 -41.51 10.85 5.34
N PHE A 121 -41.09 10.34 4.18
CA PHE A 121 -40.03 10.98 3.38
C PHE A 121 -40.66 11.79 2.26
N THR A 122 -40.07 12.95 1.97
CA THR A 122 -40.37 13.72 0.77
C THR A 122 -39.91 12.94 -0.48
N PRO A 123 -40.54 13.15 -1.66
CA PRO A 123 -40.17 12.44 -2.88
C PRO A 123 -38.69 12.57 -3.25
N THR A 124 -38.11 13.75 -3.01
CA THR A 124 -36.69 14.09 -3.28
C THR A 124 -35.73 13.30 -2.41
N GLU A 125 -36.07 13.06 -1.14
CA GLU A 125 -35.28 12.23 -0.23
C GLU A 125 -35.27 10.76 -0.69
N LYS A 126 -36.42 10.24 -1.16
CA LYS A 126 -36.50 8.88 -1.71
C LYS A 126 -35.68 8.72 -2.99
N GLU A 127 -35.63 9.74 -3.84
CA GLU A 127 -34.80 9.73 -5.05
C GLU A 127 -33.31 9.75 -4.74
N PHE A 128 -32.87 10.59 -3.81
CA PHE A 128 -31.48 10.60 -3.34
C PHE A 128 -31.05 9.23 -2.79
N MET A 129 -31.90 8.60 -1.96
CA MET A 129 -31.59 7.28 -1.42
C MET A 129 -31.58 6.18 -2.49
N ARG A 130 -32.42 6.28 -3.53
CA ARG A 130 -32.38 5.36 -4.68
C ARG A 130 -31.13 5.55 -5.53
N ALA A 131 -30.70 6.80 -5.72
CA ALA A 131 -29.45 7.11 -6.41
C ALA A 131 -28.24 6.52 -5.66
N MET A 132 -28.26 6.58 -4.32
CA MET A 132 -27.23 5.94 -3.49
C MET A 132 -27.34 4.40 -3.46
N LYS A 133 -28.54 3.80 -3.49
CA LYS A 133 -28.71 2.33 -3.42
C LYS A 133 -28.40 1.61 -4.75
N ARG A 134 -28.30 2.36 -5.85
CA ARG A 134 -27.80 1.90 -7.16
C ARG A 134 -26.28 2.08 -7.32
N MET A 135 -25.57 2.61 -6.31
CA MET A 135 -24.11 2.80 -6.29
C MET A 135 -23.35 1.52 -5.93
#